data_AF-A0A7G5ZHW6-F1
#
_entry.id   AF-A0A7G5ZHW6-F1
#
_cell.length_a   1.000
_cell.length_b   1.000
_cell.length_c   1.000
_cell.angle_alpha   90.00
_cell.angle_beta   90.00
_cell.angle_gamma   90.00
#
_symmetry.space_group_name_H-M   'P 1'
#
loop_
_entity.id
_entity.type
_entity.pdbx_description
1 polymer ?
#
loop_
_entity_poly.entity_id
_entity_poly.type
_entity_poly.pdbx_seq_one_letter_code
_entity_poly.pdbx_strand_id
1 'polypeptide(L)'
;MLAMWGAMLSAMMLPASTPTILLFARLNRLVHAVRHPNLATLLFVIGYLAVWSGFGACATLAQWALHDAGALDPGMAMVNPNACGLALVAAGVYQWTPAKHACLQGCRAPLSTFLTGWRPGLAGALRMGFGHGLYCTGCCSLLMALLFVAGVNNLGALVGLAALVLAEKLLPGGTVVACIGGLGLVAWGTLLLFP
;
A
#
# COMPACT_ATOMS: atom_id res chain seq x y z
N MET A 1 4.12 7.73 17.01
CA MET A 1 3.34 6.79 16.16
C MET A 1 3.15 7.32 14.74
N LEU A 2 2.63 8.55 14.53
CA LEU A 2 2.43 9.09 13.18
C LEU A 2 3.71 9.18 12.33
N ALA A 3 4.80 9.74 12.88
CA ALA A 3 6.07 9.84 12.15
C ALA A 3 6.66 8.47 11.78
N MET A 4 6.50 7.47 12.66
CA MET A 4 6.94 6.09 12.42
C MET A 4 6.16 5.45 11.26
N TRP A 5 4.82 5.49 11.32
CA TRP A 5 3.98 5.00 10.24
C TRP A 5 4.24 5.74 8.93
N GLY A 6 4.34 7.06 8.97
CA GLY A 6 4.66 7.88 7.80
C GLY A 6 6.00 7.49 7.16
N ALA A 7 7.07 7.37 7.96
CA ALA A 7 8.40 6.98 7.48
C ALA A 7 8.40 5.56 6.90
N MET A 8 7.79 4.60 7.61
CA MET A 8 7.76 3.20 7.21
C MET A 8 6.97 2.97 5.93
N LEU A 9 5.75 3.53 5.84
CA LEU A 9 4.91 3.42 4.66
C LEU A 9 5.55 4.11 3.46
N SER A 10 6.16 5.28 3.66
CA SER A 10 6.89 5.97 2.60
C SER A 10 8.07 5.13 2.11
N ALA A 11 8.88 4.59 3.03
CA ALA A 11 10.07 3.80 2.72
C ALA A 11 9.75 2.53 1.91
N MET A 12 8.64 1.85 2.21
CA MET A 12 8.26 0.62 1.52
C MET A 12 7.52 0.88 0.20
N MET A 13 6.70 1.93 0.14
CA MET A 13 5.77 2.14 -0.97
C MET A 13 6.34 3.05 -2.07
N LEU A 14 7.27 3.95 -1.74
CA LEU A 14 8.01 4.73 -2.75
C LEU A 14 8.76 3.82 -3.74
N PRO A 15 9.52 2.80 -3.31
CA PRO A 15 10.17 1.85 -4.23
C PRO A 15 9.18 1.19 -5.19
N ALA A 16 8.02 0.76 -4.69
CA ALA A 16 7.00 0.10 -5.50
C ALA A 16 6.36 1.03 -6.54
N SER A 17 6.33 2.35 -6.30
CA SER A 17 5.79 3.36 -7.22
C SER A 17 6.85 4.00 -8.13
N THR A 18 8.14 3.68 -7.95
CA THR A 18 9.26 4.16 -8.78
C THR A 18 9.01 4.04 -10.30
N PRO A 19 8.59 2.89 -10.87
CA PRO A 19 8.38 2.79 -12.32
C PRO A 19 7.30 3.76 -12.82
N THR A 20 6.24 3.97 -12.04
CA THR A 20 5.17 4.93 -12.37
C THR A 20 5.66 6.37 -12.29
N ILE A 21 6.44 6.72 -11.26
CA ILE A 21 7.01 8.06 -11.09
C ILE A 21 7.98 8.39 -12.24
N LEU A 22 8.84 7.44 -12.61
CA LEU A 22 9.77 7.61 -13.73
C LEU A 22 9.03 7.74 -15.07
N LEU A 23 7.98 6.94 -15.28
CA LEU A 23 7.15 7.05 -16.47
C LEU A 23 6.45 8.41 -16.55
N PHE A 24 5.86 8.88 -15.44
CA PHE A 24 5.27 10.21 -15.37
C PHE A 24 6.28 11.30 -15.70
N ALA A 25 7.48 11.24 -15.10
CA ALA A 25 8.55 12.20 -15.37
C ALA A 25 8.98 12.20 -16.84
N ARG A 26 9.05 11.03 -17.48
CA ARG A 26 9.39 10.89 -18.90
C ARG A 26 8.30 11.46 -19.80
N LEU A 27 7.04 11.09 -19.59
CA LEU A 27 5.90 11.61 -20.35
C LEU A 27 5.78 13.13 -20.20
N ASN A 28 5.93 13.64 -18.98
CA ASN A 28 5.84 15.08 -18.72
C ASN A 28 6.93 15.89 -19.45
N ARG A 29 8.13 15.32 -19.63
CA ARG A 29 9.20 15.94 -20.43
C ARG A 29 8.89 15.91 -21.93
N LEU A 30 8.30 14.83 -22.43
CA LEU A 30 7.99 14.66 -23.86
C LEU A 30 6.84 15.55 -24.33
N VAL A 31 5.82 15.75 -23.49
CA VAL A 31 4.59 16.45 -23.90
C VAL A 31 4.74 17.99 -23.80
N HIS A 32 5.91 18.53 -23.38
CA HIS A 32 6.14 19.97 -23.14
C HIS A 32 5.02 20.67 -22.33
N ALA A 33 4.25 19.91 -21.54
CA ALA A 33 3.01 20.36 -20.92
C ALA A 33 3.21 21.32 -19.72
N VAL A 34 4.43 21.41 -19.18
CA VAL A 34 4.72 22.22 -17.98
C VAL A 34 6.10 22.88 -18.13
N ARG A 35 6.17 24.21 -17.90
CA ARG A 35 7.43 25.00 -17.88
C ARG A 35 8.47 24.47 -16.87
N HIS A 36 8.04 23.74 -15.85
CA HIS A 36 8.88 23.19 -14.77
C HIS A 36 8.63 21.68 -14.58
N PRO A 37 9.28 20.80 -15.37
CA PRO A 37 9.02 19.37 -15.35
C PRO A 37 9.38 18.70 -14.01
N ASN A 38 10.45 19.15 -13.35
CA ASN A 38 10.87 18.62 -12.05
C ASN A 38 9.86 18.95 -10.95
N LEU A 39 9.27 20.15 -10.99
CA LEU A 39 8.26 20.58 -10.01
C LEU A 39 6.96 19.77 -10.16
N ALA A 40 6.56 19.46 -11.39
CA ALA A 40 5.41 18.58 -11.65
C ALA A 40 5.65 17.17 -11.11
N THR A 41 6.82 16.57 -11.34
CA THR A 41 7.16 15.25 -10.76
C THR A 41 7.16 15.30 -9.23
N LEU A 42 7.69 16.37 -8.63
CA LEU A 42 7.64 16.55 -7.18
C LEU A 42 6.19 16.61 -6.67
N LEU A 43 5.31 17.36 -7.33
CA LEU A 43 3.90 17.44 -6.97
C LEU A 43 3.17 16.11 -7.13
N PHE A 44 3.52 15.30 -8.13
CA PHE A 44 3.02 13.94 -8.25
C PHE A 44 3.38 13.10 -7.02
N VAL A 45 4.66 13.14 -6.60
CA VAL A 45 5.12 12.42 -5.39
C VAL A 45 4.45 12.96 -4.13
N ILE A 46 4.27 14.28 -4.00
CA ILE A 46 3.56 14.89 -2.87
C ILE A 46 2.11 14.42 -2.81
N GLY A 47 1.40 14.38 -3.94
CA GLY A 47 0.03 13.87 -3.99
C GLY A 47 -0.09 12.41 -3.55
N TYR A 48 0.89 11.59 -3.96
CA TYR A 48 0.99 10.20 -3.54
C TYR A 48 1.24 10.05 -2.03
N LEU A 49 2.22 10.80 -1.50
CA LEU A 49 2.57 10.78 -0.07
C LEU A 49 1.44 11.34 0.80
N ALA A 50 0.63 12.27 0.29
CA ALA A 50 -0.53 12.79 1.02
C ALA A 50 -1.56 11.68 1.30
N VAL A 51 -1.83 10.80 0.34
CA VAL A 51 -2.73 9.65 0.54
C VAL A 51 -2.16 8.68 1.59
N TRP A 52 -0.87 8.34 1.48
CA TRP A 52 -0.21 7.47 2.44
C TRP A 52 -0.12 8.07 3.84
N SER A 53 0.05 9.39 3.94
CA SER A 53 0.02 10.11 5.21
C SER A 53 -1.37 10.05 5.84
N GLY A 54 -2.43 10.17 5.04
CA GLY A 54 -3.81 9.93 5.49
C GLY A 54 -4.01 8.51 6.02
N PHE A 55 -3.52 7.50 5.30
CA PHE A 55 -3.55 6.11 5.77
C PHE A 55 -2.76 5.92 7.07
N GLY A 56 -1.56 6.50 7.18
CA GLY A 56 -0.74 6.47 8.39
C GLY A 56 -1.40 7.15 9.59
N ALA A 57 -2.18 8.20 9.36
CA ALA A 57 -3.00 8.84 10.40
C ALA A 57 -4.12 7.90 10.87
N CYS A 58 -4.85 7.28 9.95
CA CYS A 58 -5.87 6.27 10.30
C CYS A 58 -5.25 5.08 11.05
N ALA A 59 -4.10 4.59 10.61
CA ALA A 59 -3.36 3.51 11.26
C ALA A 59 -2.92 3.91 12.68
N THR A 60 -2.46 5.16 12.87
CA THR A 60 -2.08 5.68 14.18
C THR A 60 -3.29 5.77 15.12
N LEU A 61 -4.44 6.23 14.63
CA LEU A 61 -5.67 6.28 15.43
C LEU A 61 -6.15 4.88 15.81
N ALA A 62 -6.10 3.92 14.87
CA ALA A 62 -6.42 2.52 15.16
C ALA A 62 -5.46 1.95 16.20
N GLN A 63 -4.15 2.18 16.06
CA GLN A 63 -3.15 1.72 17.03
C GLN A 63 -3.43 2.28 18.43
N TRP A 64 -3.77 3.56 18.51
CA TRP A 64 -4.07 4.21 19.78
C TRP A 64 -5.31 3.61 20.44
N ALA A 65 -6.38 3.36 19.69
CA ALA A 65 -7.59 2.70 20.19
C ALA A 65 -7.33 1.25 20.65
N LEU A 66 -6.54 0.49 19.88
CA LEU A 66 -6.13 -0.88 20.24
C LEU A 66 -5.24 -0.91 21.50
N HIS A 67 -4.36 0.08 21.65
CA HIS A 67 -3.52 0.22 22.83
C HIS A 67 -4.35 0.54 24.09
N ASP A 68 -5.28 1.49 23.99
CA ASP A 68 -6.15 1.89 25.09
C ASP A 68 -7.09 0.75 25.54
N ALA A 69 -7.54 -0.08 24.58
CA ALA A 69 -8.30 -1.29 24.86
C ALA A 69 -7.48 -2.44 25.48
N GLY A 70 -6.17 -2.26 25.70
CA GLY A 70 -5.27 -3.30 26.22
C GLY A 70 -5.09 -4.48 25.27
N ALA A 71 -5.38 -4.30 23.98
CA ALA A 71 -5.32 -5.36 22.97
C ALA A 71 -3.93 -5.53 22.33
N LEU A 72 -2.96 -4.69 22.71
CA LEU A 72 -1.58 -4.72 22.20
C LEU A 72 -0.59 -5.09 23.29
N ASP A 73 0.41 -5.89 22.92
CA ASP A 73 1.55 -6.21 23.78
C ASP A 73 2.59 -5.07 23.80
N PRO A 74 3.67 -5.14 24.61
CA PRO A 74 4.76 -4.16 24.59
C PRO A 74 5.42 -3.99 23.22
N GLY A 75 5.38 -5.02 22.36
CA GLY A 75 5.81 -5.01 20.96
C GLY A 75 4.85 -4.34 19.98
N MET A 76 3.70 -3.82 20.46
CA MET A 76 2.61 -3.25 19.65
C MET A 76 1.95 -4.27 18.69
N ALA A 77 2.02 -5.56 19.01
CA ALA A 77 1.33 -6.65 18.32
C ALA A 77 0.03 -7.00 19.04
N MET A 78 -0.97 -7.49 18.29
CA MET A 78 -2.22 -7.95 18.87
C MET A 78 -2.01 -9.17 19.79
N VAL A 79 -2.56 -9.09 20.99
CA VAL A 79 -2.41 -10.14 22.03
C VAL A 79 -3.38 -11.32 21.79
N ASN A 80 -4.55 -11.05 21.18
CA ASN A 80 -5.60 -12.06 21.02
C ASN A 80 -5.39 -12.92 19.76
N PRO A 81 -5.12 -14.25 19.90
CA PRO A 81 -4.86 -15.13 18.76
C PRO A 81 -6.04 -15.22 17.78
N ASN A 82 -7.28 -15.16 18.28
CA ASN A 82 -8.47 -15.21 17.43
C ASN A 82 -8.59 -13.93 16.58
N ALA A 83 -8.26 -12.76 17.16
CA ALA A 83 -8.23 -11.51 16.41
C ALA A 83 -7.13 -11.52 15.34
N CYS A 84 -5.96 -12.06 15.67
CA CYS A 84 -4.86 -12.27 14.72
C CYS A 84 -5.26 -13.20 13.57
N GLY A 85 -5.87 -14.34 13.89
CA GLY A 85 -6.36 -15.31 12.89
C GLY A 85 -7.43 -14.71 11.99
N LEU A 86 -8.42 -14.01 12.55
CA LEU A 86 -9.45 -13.29 11.79
C LEU A 86 -8.85 -12.23 10.85
N ALA A 87 -7.88 -11.45 11.32
CA ALA A 87 -7.21 -10.44 10.50
C ALA A 87 -6.44 -11.07 9.33
N LEU A 88 -5.72 -12.18 9.58
CA LEU A 88 -5.03 -12.95 8.55
C LEU A 88 -6.00 -13.53 7.50
N VAL A 89 -7.09 -14.15 7.94
CA VAL A 89 -8.13 -14.67 7.04
C VAL A 89 -8.75 -13.54 6.23
N ALA A 90 -9.10 -12.42 6.86
CA ALA A 90 -9.67 -11.27 6.17
C ALA A 90 -8.73 -10.69 5.12
N ALA A 91 -7.44 -10.53 5.44
CA ALA A 91 -6.43 -10.09 4.48
C ALA A 91 -6.19 -11.11 3.36
N GLY A 92 -6.27 -12.40 3.67
CA GLY A 92 -6.21 -13.49 2.71
C GLY A 92 -7.38 -13.48 1.73
N VAL A 93 -8.61 -13.39 2.22
CA VAL A 93 -9.82 -13.27 1.40
C VAL A 93 -9.79 -11.98 0.55
N TYR A 94 -9.31 -10.88 1.13
CA TYR A 94 -9.12 -9.63 0.40
C TYR A 94 -8.26 -9.79 -0.85
N GLN A 95 -7.29 -10.72 -0.82
CA GLN A 95 -6.42 -11.00 -1.96
C GLN A 95 -7.18 -11.46 -3.21
N TRP A 96 -8.32 -12.13 -3.05
CA TRP A 96 -9.16 -12.64 -4.14
C TRP A 96 -10.32 -11.71 -4.51
N THR A 97 -10.45 -10.56 -3.84
CA THR A 97 -11.56 -9.66 -4.12
C THR A 97 -11.39 -8.98 -5.48
N PRO A 98 -12.49 -8.82 -6.25
CA PRO A 98 -12.43 -8.11 -7.53
C PRO A 98 -12.01 -6.64 -7.34
N ALA A 99 -12.34 -6.05 -6.20
CA ALA A 99 -11.91 -4.70 -5.82
C ALA A 99 -10.38 -4.61 -5.73
N LYS A 100 -9.71 -5.55 -5.05
CA LYS A 100 -8.23 -5.57 -5.01
C LYS A 100 -7.65 -5.72 -6.40
N HIS A 101 -8.16 -6.65 -7.20
CA HIS A 101 -7.66 -6.89 -8.56
C HIS A 101 -7.79 -5.66 -9.46
N ALA A 102 -8.92 -4.96 -9.42
CA ALA A 102 -9.12 -3.71 -10.15
C ALA A 102 -8.12 -2.63 -9.71
N CYS A 103 -7.94 -2.44 -8.39
CA CYS A 103 -6.94 -1.50 -7.86
C CYS A 103 -5.51 -1.88 -8.26
N LEU A 104 -5.18 -3.17 -8.24
CA LEU A 104 -3.85 -3.67 -8.60
C LEU A 104 -3.56 -3.47 -10.09
N GLN A 105 -4.55 -3.69 -10.96
CA GLN A 105 -4.43 -3.40 -12.39
C GLN A 105 -4.17 -1.91 -12.65
N GLY A 106 -4.92 -1.02 -11.99
CA GLY A 106 -4.68 0.43 -12.07
C GLY A 106 -3.31 0.84 -11.53
N CYS A 107 -2.83 0.16 -10.48
CA CYS A 107 -1.49 0.40 -9.94
C CYS A 107 -0.37 -0.09 -10.87
N ARG A 108 -0.60 -1.15 -11.64
CA ARG A 108 0.36 -1.82 -12.54
C ARG A 108 0.39 -1.31 -13.97
N ALA A 109 -0.70 -0.72 -14.44
CA ALA A 109 -0.85 -0.21 -15.80
C ALA A 109 -0.76 1.33 -15.82
N PRO A 110 0.41 1.92 -15.50
CA PRO A 110 0.53 3.36 -15.42
C PRO A 110 0.38 4.01 -16.79
N LEU A 111 0.81 3.34 -17.87
CA LEU A 111 0.74 3.89 -19.22
C LEU A 111 -0.71 4.08 -19.70
N SER A 112 -1.59 3.08 -19.54
CA SER A 112 -2.99 3.20 -19.96
C SER A 112 -3.73 4.28 -19.16
N THR A 113 -3.44 4.37 -17.86
CA THR A 113 -4.01 5.39 -16.96
C THR A 113 -3.55 6.79 -17.38
N PHE A 114 -2.27 6.97 -17.73
CA PHE A 114 -1.77 8.26 -18.20
C PHE A 114 -2.29 8.62 -19.58
N LEU A 115 -2.40 7.67 -20.52
CA LEU A 115 -2.90 7.93 -21.86
C LEU A 115 -4.38 8.36 -21.89
N THR A 116 -5.20 7.77 -21.00
CA THR A 116 -6.64 8.08 -20.92
C THR A 116 -6.97 9.23 -19.98
N GLY A 117 -6.11 9.50 -19.00
CA GLY A 117 -6.37 10.42 -17.89
C GLY A 117 -5.36 11.54 -17.72
N TRP A 118 -4.52 11.85 -18.72
CA TRP A 118 -3.49 12.89 -18.61
C TRP A 118 -4.10 14.25 -18.24
N ARG A 119 -3.61 14.85 -17.16
CA ARG A 119 -3.96 16.20 -16.74
C ARG A 119 -2.73 17.12 -16.80
N PRO A 120 -2.70 18.12 -17.72
CA PRO A 120 -1.56 19.01 -17.82
C PRO A 120 -1.44 19.94 -16.59
N GLY A 121 -0.26 20.52 -16.42
CA GLY A 121 0.02 21.50 -15.37
C GLY A 121 0.34 20.92 -13.99
N LEU A 122 0.75 21.81 -13.08
CA LEU A 122 1.15 21.47 -11.71
C LEU A 122 0.01 20.85 -10.89
N ALA A 123 -1.20 21.41 -11.00
CA ALA A 123 -2.39 20.86 -10.34
C ALA A 123 -2.81 19.49 -10.93
N GLY A 124 -2.58 19.29 -12.22
CA GLY A 124 -2.79 18.01 -12.89
C GLY A 124 -1.85 16.93 -12.37
N ALA A 125 -0.57 17.26 -12.21
CA ALA A 125 0.43 16.37 -11.62
C ALA A 125 0.08 15.95 -10.18
N LEU A 126 -0.33 16.90 -9.33
CA LEU A 126 -0.78 16.62 -7.97
C LEU A 126 -1.99 15.68 -7.95
N ARG A 127 -3.02 15.94 -8.78
CA ARG A 127 -4.21 15.08 -8.90
C ARG A 127 -3.86 13.68 -9.40
N MET A 128 -2.95 13.56 -10.37
CA MET A 128 -2.52 12.24 -10.85
C MET A 128 -1.75 11.47 -9.78
N GLY A 129 -0.90 12.14 -9.01
CA GLY A 129 -0.21 11.56 -7.86
C GLY A 129 -1.18 11.05 -6.79
N PHE A 130 -2.17 11.87 -6.44
CA PHE A 130 -3.22 11.51 -5.48
C PHE A 130 -4.07 10.32 -5.97
N GLY A 131 -4.48 10.33 -7.24
CA GLY A 131 -5.21 9.21 -7.84
C GLY A 131 -4.41 7.91 -7.82
N HIS A 132 -3.13 7.96 -8.15
CA HIS A 132 -2.24 6.79 -8.04
C HIS A 132 -2.07 6.32 -6.60
N GLY A 133 -1.96 7.26 -5.66
CA GLY A 133 -1.95 6.98 -4.22
C GLY A 133 -3.18 6.18 -3.78
N LEU A 134 -4.38 6.59 -4.19
CA LEU A 134 -5.63 5.89 -3.85
C LEU A 134 -5.65 4.45 -4.37
N TYR A 135 -5.23 4.20 -5.62
CA TYR A 135 -5.13 2.84 -6.14
C TYR A 135 -4.12 2.00 -5.36
N CYS A 136 -2.95 2.58 -5.04
CA CYS A 136 -1.87 1.94 -4.32
C CYS A 136 -2.26 1.58 -2.87
N THR A 137 -2.90 2.51 -2.16
CA THR A 137 -3.42 2.27 -0.81
C THR A 137 -4.59 1.30 -0.85
N GLY A 138 -5.47 1.41 -1.85
CA GLY A 138 -6.56 0.45 -2.08
C GLY A 138 -6.04 -0.97 -2.10
N CYS A 139 -5.16 -1.31 -3.05
CA CYS A 139 -4.70 -2.69 -3.24
C CYS A 139 -3.87 -3.27 -2.07
N CYS A 140 -3.25 -2.43 -1.23
CA CYS A 140 -2.35 -2.90 -0.17
C CYS A 140 -2.87 -2.65 1.26
N SER A 141 -4.03 -2.01 1.43
CA SER A 141 -4.55 -1.56 2.73
C SER A 141 -4.64 -2.69 3.76
N LEU A 142 -5.29 -3.81 3.42
CA LEU A 142 -5.44 -4.94 4.34
C LEU A 142 -4.12 -5.69 4.59
N LEU A 143 -3.21 -5.71 3.62
CA LEU A 143 -1.86 -6.25 3.82
C LEU A 143 -1.07 -5.41 4.82
N MET A 144 -1.20 -4.08 4.74
CA MET A 144 -0.58 -3.19 5.73
C MET A 144 -1.23 -3.30 7.10
N ALA A 145 -2.52 -3.61 7.19
CA ALA A 145 -3.18 -3.88 8.46
C ALA A 145 -2.60 -5.12 9.19
N LEU A 146 -1.97 -6.06 8.49
CA LEU A 146 -1.30 -7.19 9.12
C LEU A 146 -0.07 -6.80 9.95
N LEU A 147 0.44 -5.58 9.80
CA LEU A 147 1.51 -5.06 10.68
C LEU A 147 1.02 -4.89 12.13
N PHE A 148 -0.29 -4.73 12.36
CA PHE A 148 -0.87 -4.77 13.71
C PHE A 148 -0.88 -6.18 14.30
N VAL A 149 -0.97 -7.21 13.45
CA VAL A 149 -0.94 -8.61 13.88
C VAL A 149 0.46 -8.99 14.33
N ALA A 150 1.47 -8.65 13.53
CA ALA A 150 2.86 -9.03 13.79
C ALA A 150 3.62 -8.05 14.71
N GLY A 151 3.11 -6.83 14.87
CA GLY A 151 3.76 -5.73 15.57
C GLY A 151 4.70 -4.94 14.65
N VAL A 152 4.73 -3.62 14.84
CA VAL A 152 5.55 -2.71 14.01
C VAL A 152 7.05 -2.92 14.23
N ASN A 153 7.44 -3.49 15.37
CA ASN A 153 8.84 -3.83 15.68
C ASN A 153 9.33 -5.11 14.99
N ASN A 154 8.45 -5.89 14.36
CA ASN A 154 8.81 -7.11 13.68
C ASN A 154 9.33 -6.82 12.27
N LEU A 155 10.65 -6.61 12.16
CA LEU A 155 11.32 -6.37 10.87
C LEU A 155 11.10 -7.50 9.86
N GLY A 156 10.96 -8.74 10.32
CA GLY A 156 10.68 -9.89 9.45
C GLY A 156 9.31 -9.78 8.77
N ALA A 157 8.27 -9.46 9.54
CA ALA A 157 6.92 -9.23 9.02
C ALA A 157 6.88 -8.01 8.10
N LEU A 158 7.59 -6.93 8.49
CA LEU A 158 7.72 -5.74 7.67
C LEU A 158 8.32 -6.06 6.30
N VAL A 159 9.50 -6.70 6.26
CA VAL A 159 10.19 -7.05 5.02
C VAL A 159 9.39 -8.06 4.21
N GLY A 160 8.77 -9.05 4.85
CA GLY A 160 7.94 -10.05 4.19
C GLY A 160 6.73 -9.43 3.49
N LEU A 161 6.01 -8.52 4.17
CA LEU A 161 4.88 -7.80 3.58
C LEU A 161 5.33 -6.84 2.47
N ALA A 162 6.45 -6.14 2.64
CA ALA A 162 7.04 -5.33 1.56
C ALA A 162 7.34 -6.20 0.33
N ALA A 163 8.03 -7.32 0.52
CA ALA A 163 8.42 -8.22 -0.55
C ALA A 163 7.18 -8.77 -1.28
N LEU A 164 6.15 -9.17 -0.54
CA LEU A 164 4.88 -9.62 -1.12
C LEU A 164 4.22 -8.50 -1.94
N VAL A 165 4.13 -7.28 -1.41
CA VAL A 165 3.56 -6.14 -2.14
C VAL A 165 4.37 -5.78 -3.38
N LEU A 166 5.70 -5.79 -3.30
CA LEU A 166 6.58 -5.55 -4.45
C LEU A 166 6.41 -6.64 -5.51
N ALA A 167 6.38 -7.91 -5.10
CA ALA A 167 6.15 -9.05 -5.98
C ALA A 167 4.77 -8.93 -6.67
N GLU A 168 3.73 -8.60 -5.91
CA GLU A 168 2.39 -8.32 -6.41
C GLU A 168 2.32 -7.12 -7.34
N LYS A 169 3.25 -6.14 -7.27
CA LYS A 169 3.23 -4.94 -8.14
C LYS A 169 4.16 -5.04 -9.34
N LEU A 170 5.26 -5.77 -9.24
CA LEU A 170 6.34 -5.76 -10.24
C LEU A 170 6.41 -7.02 -11.10
N LEU A 171 5.98 -8.19 -10.60
CA LEU A 171 6.11 -9.44 -11.36
C LEU A 171 5.03 -9.59 -12.44
N PRO A 172 5.32 -10.14 -13.63
CA PRO A 172 4.31 -10.33 -14.68
C PRO A 172 3.09 -11.16 -14.22
N GLY A 173 3.27 -12.07 -13.25
CA GLY A 173 2.21 -12.90 -12.65
C GLY A 173 1.67 -12.40 -11.30
N GLY A 174 1.63 -11.10 -11.02
CA GLY A 174 1.24 -10.57 -9.70
C GLY A 174 -0.13 -11.02 -9.18
N THR A 175 -1.09 -11.30 -10.06
CA THR A 175 -2.38 -11.89 -9.67
C THR A 175 -2.19 -13.29 -9.08
N VAL A 176 -1.28 -14.09 -9.64
CA VAL A 176 -0.94 -15.43 -9.12
C VAL A 176 -0.24 -15.30 -7.78
N VAL A 177 0.70 -14.35 -7.65
CA VAL A 177 1.37 -14.05 -6.38
C VAL A 177 0.37 -13.65 -5.31
N ALA A 178 -0.60 -12.79 -5.64
CA ALA A 178 -1.68 -12.43 -4.72
C ALA A 178 -2.55 -13.65 -4.37
N CYS A 179 -2.88 -14.51 -5.33
CA CYS A 179 -3.65 -15.72 -5.04
C CYS A 179 -2.91 -16.66 -4.07
N ILE A 180 -1.62 -16.92 -4.32
CA ILE A 180 -0.79 -17.79 -3.47
C ILE A 180 -0.59 -17.16 -2.09
N GLY A 181 -0.28 -15.86 -2.04
CA GLY A 181 -0.16 -15.11 -0.79
C GLY A 181 -1.46 -15.14 0.01
N GLY A 182 -2.60 -14.99 -0.66
CA GLY A 182 -3.93 -15.10 -0.06
C GLY A 182 -4.18 -16.47 0.56
N LEU A 183 -3.85 -17.54 -0.16
CA LEU A 183 -3.95 -18.92 0.36
C LEU A 183 -3.09 -19.10 1.61
N GLY A 184 -1.84 -18.62 1.59
CA GLY A 184 -0.95 -18.68 2.73
C GLY A 184 -1.49 -17.95 3.96
N LEU A 185 -2.03 -16.74 3.77
CA LEU A 185 -2.64 -15.95 4.84
C LEU A 185 -3.89 -16.61 5.42
N VAL A 186 -4.77 -17.15 4.57
CA VAL A 186 -5.97 -17.88 5.03
C VAL A 186 -5.56 -19.13 5.79
N ALA A 187 -4.65 -19.94 5.26
CA ALA A 187 -4.19 -21.16 5.90
C ALA A 187 -3.58 -20.88 7.28
N TRP A 188 -2.68 -19.89 7.37
CA TRP A 188 -2.11 -19.47 8.66
C TRP A 188 -3.20 -18.96 9.60
N GLY A 189 -4.07 -18.08 9.14
CA GLY A 189 -5.16 -17.54 9.95
C GLY A 189 -6.10 -18.62 10.49
N THR A 190 -6.42 -19.64 9.67
CA THR A 190 -7.25 -20.78 10.09
C THR A 190 -6.55 -21.67 11.11
N LEU A 191 -5.23 -21.89 10.99
CA LEU A 191 -4.45 -22.64 11.98
C LEU A 191 -4.41 -21.93 13.33
N LEU A 192 -4.38 -20.59 13.34
CA LEU A 192 -4.46 -19.80 14.58
C LEU A 192 -5.84 -19.83 15.22
N LEU A 193 -6.91 -19.95 14.42
CA LEU A 193 -8.29 -20.02 14.92
C LEU A 193 -8.66 -21.40 15.46
N PHE A 194 -8.08 -22.45 14.88
CA PHE A 194 -8.31 -23.85 15.24
C PHE A 194 -6.96 -24.51 15.56
N PRO A 195 -6.37 -24.22 16.74
CA PRO A 195 -5.09 -24.80 17.15
C PRO A 195 -5.15 -26.30 17.39
#